data_AF-A0A4C1ZPV2-F1
#
_entry.id   AF-A0A4C1ZPV2-F1
#
_cell.length_a   1.000
_cell.length_b   1.000
_cell.length_c   1.000
_cell.angle_alpha   90.00
_cell.angle_beta   90.00
_cell.angle_gamma   90.00
#
_symmetry.space_group_name_H-M   'P 1'
#
loop_
_entity.id
_entity.type
_entity.pdbx_description
1 polymer ?
#
loop_
_entity_poly.entity_id
_entity_poly.type
_entity_poly.pdbx_seq_one_letter_code
_entity_poly.pdbx_strand_id
1 'polypeptide(L)'
;METIPGALDVVGESHASTSEVGSAHREFEDHGADNLENFDRPVPSVPIEVYYEKMLKLQNNQIERLIQALKQPSTSDNKKTNLPEFDLDRSDMEAKAWCDTVALCMEEKPLSGSSLIIALSTALKGSASSWFSQVSYSGLDWNHFRQIFLSRFDATETSAAALVRVNSSVPADGESMAAFANRTLTTLMARWKDLSVEQIAVSTVLARCVQIEPRLQRLAHTTELKDRTSMLRELMAYSYKKRTNSDRASNEPAKRPKQ
;
A
#
# COMPACT_ATOMS: atom_id res chain seq x y z
N MET A 1 20.21 5.28 52.20
CA MET A 1 21.59 5.81 52.27
C MET A 1 22.09 5.83 50.85
N GLU A 2 22.26 6.94 50.13
CA GLU A 2 22.49 8.35 50.44
C GLU A 2 21.99 9.18 49.23
N THR A 3 21.00 10.07 49.40
CA THR A 3 21.08 11.56 49.40
C THR A 3 21.43 12.27 48.07
N ILE A 4 20.40 12.92 47.53
CA ILE A 4 20.31 14.09 46.60
C ILE A 4 20.83 15.35 47.35
N PRO A 5 21.47 16.41 46.76
CA PRO A 5 20.74 17.48 46.03
C PRO A 5 21.48 18.34 45.00
N GLY A 6 20.68 19.08 44.20
CA GLY A 6 21.17 20.22 43.41
C GLY A 6 20.21 20.69 42.31
N ALA A 7 19.21 21.49 42.69
CA ALA A 7 18.33 22.23 41.79
C ALA A 7 19.03 23.50 41.23
N LEU A 8 18.59 23.96 40.05
CA LEU A 8 18.58 25.38 39.69
C LEU A 8 17.58 25.64 38.56
N ASP A 9 16.58 26.48 38.90
CA ASP A 9 15.64 27.20 38.05
C ASP A 9 16.34 28.16 37.07
N VAL A 10 15.80 28.28 35.85
CA VAL A 10 15.64 29.52 35.03
C VAL A 10 14.54 29.20 33.99
N VAL A 11 13.28 29.60 34.15
CA VAL A 11 12.62 30.89 33.81
C VAL A 11 12.74 31.33 32.34
N GLY A 12 11.59 31.55 31.69
CA GLY A 12 11.41 32.31 30.45
C GLY A 12 11.10 31.42 29.23
N GLU A 13 10.09 31.63 28.40
CA GLU A 13 9.17 32.75 28.22
C GLU A 13 8.00 32.26 27.36
N SER A 14 6.81 32.65 27.78
CA SER A 14 5.53 32.48 27.10
C SER A 14 5.37 33.53 25.99
N HIS A 15 5.02 33.12 24.77
CA HIS A 15 4.38 34.00 23.80
C HIS A 15 3.17 33.32 23.16
N ALA A 16 2.01 33.59 23.76
CA ALA A 16 0.72 33.49 23.09
C ALA A 16 0.54 34.74 22.21
N SER A 17 0.38 34.54 20.90
CA SER A 17 -0.04 35.62 20.00
C SER A 17 -1.54 35.80 20.09
N THR A 18 -1.99 36.77 20.90
CA THR A 18 -3.35 37.31 20.84
C THR A 18 -3.31 38.67 20.17
N SER A 19 -3.85 38.75 18.95
CA SER A 19 -3.99 39.99 18.19
C SER A 19 -5.03 40.89 18.86
N GLU A 20 -4.55 42.04 19.33
CA GLU A 20 -5.29 43.08 20.05
C GLU A 20 -6.20 43.88 19.11
N VAL A 21 -7.41 44.20 19.60
CA VAL A 21 -8.43 44.98 18.90
C VAL A 21 -8.22 46.46 19.28
N GLY A 22 -7.52 47.21 18.43
CA GLY A 22 -7.24 48.63 18.65
C GLY A 22 -8.48 49.50 18.48
N SER A 23 -9.10 49.90 19.59
CA SER A 23 -10.03 51.04 19.67
C SER A 23 -9.22 52.30 20.01
N ALA A 24 -9.07 53.22 19.04
CA ALA A 24 -8.46 54.53 19.29
C ALA A 24 -9.53 55.53 19.70
N HIS A 25 -9.38 56.07 20.92
CA HIS A 25 -10.20 57.15 21.46
C HIS A 25 -9.46 58.49 21.29
N ARG A 26 -10.10 59.42 20.58
CA ARG A 26 -10.05 60.89 20.61
C ARG A 26 -8.72 61.62 20.92
N GLU A 27 -8.36 62.52 20.00
CA GLU A 27 -7.89 63.86 20.37
C GLU A 27 -8.85 64.91 19.79
N PHE A 28 -9.22 65.84 20.65
CA PHE A 28 -10.17 66.93 20.44
C PHE A 28 -9.30 68.17 20.28
N GLU A 29 -9.13 68.68 19.06
CA GLU A 29 -8.50 69.98 18.83
C GLU A 29 -9.57 71.01 18.53
N ASP A 30 -9.71 71.92 19.49
CA ASP A 30 -10.49 73.15 19.46
C ASP A 30 -9.74 74.20 18.66
N HIS A 31 -10.21 74.47 17.44
CA HIS A 31 -9.84 75.66 16.70
C HIS A 31 -11.09 76.43 16.31
N GLY A 32 -11.19 77.61 16.92
CA GLY A 32 -12.29 78.54 16.80
C GLY A 32 -12.53 79.00 15.37
N ALA A 33 -13.82 79.23 15.13
CA ALA A 33 -14.40 80.33 14.38
C ALA A 33 -13.51 80.92 13.27
N ASP A 34 -13.77 80.49 12.04
CA ASP A 34 -14.04 81.39 10.92
C ASP A 34 -14.46 80.56 9.72
N ASN A 35 -15.76 80.54 9.44
CA ASN A 35 -16.37 80.51 8.10
C ASN A 35 -17.88 80.41 8.28
N LEU A 36 -18.49 81.58 8.43
CA LEU A 36 -19.92 81.78 8.32
C LEU A 36 -20.31 81.65 6.84
N GLU A 37 -20.47 80.43 6.34
CA GLU A 37 -21.21 80.20 5.09
C GLU A 37 -21.74 78.76 4.99
N ASN A 38 -23.08 78.66 5.04
CA ASN A 38 -23.88 77.65 4.37
C ASN A 38 -23.86 76.19 4.91
N PHE A 39 -24.66 75.92 5.95
CA PHE A 39 -25.19 74.56 6.19
C PHE A 39 -26.66 74.59 6.64
N ASP A 40 -27.50 75.23 5.82
CA ASP A 40 -28.91 74.87 5.72
C ASP A 40 -29.12 74.02 4.45
N ARG A 41 -28.28 72.98 4.28
CA ARG A 41 -28.49 71.95 3.25
C ARG A 41 -29.29 70.82 3.87
N PRO A 42 -30.42 70.41 3.26
CA PRO A 42 -31.02 69.13 3.61
C PRO A 42 -29.95 68.07 3.38
N VAL A 43 -29.65 67.27 4.41
CA VAL A 43 -28.96 65.99 4.19
C VAL A 43 -29.76 65.30 3.09
N PRO A 44 -29.15 64.91 1.95
CA PRO A 44 -29.88 64.20 0.93
C PRO A 44 -30.37 62.93 1.60
N SER A 45 -31.68 62.83 1.85
CA SER A 45 -32.29 61.57 2.24
C SER A 45 -32.00 60.66 1.07
N VAL A 46 -30.99 59.79 1.21
CA VAL A 46 -30.72 58.75 0.24
C VAL A 46 -32.08 58.08 0.03
N PRO A 47 -32.66 58.15 -1.18
CA PRO A 47 -34.00 57.64 -1.41
C PRO A 47 -34.04 56.22 -0.87
N ILE A 48 -35.08 55.90 -0.11
CA ILE A 48 -35.13 54.64 0.64
C ILE A 48 -34.97 53.45 -0.31
N GLU A 49 -35.36 53.62 -1.57
CA GLU A 49 -35.14 52.75 -2.72
C GLU A 49 -33.66 52.43 -2.95
N VAL A 50 -32.76 53.42 -2.87
CA VAL A 50 -31.31 53.25 -3.03
C VAL A 50 -30.71 52.50 -1.84
N TYR A 51 -31.27 52.69 -0.64
CA TYR A 51 -30.88 51.93 0.54
C TYR A 51 -31.31 50.45 0.42
N TYR A 52 -32.56 50.20 0.01
CA TYR A 52 -33.05 48.85 -0.26
C TYR A 52 -32.25 48.17 -1.38
N GLU A 53 -31.92 48.88 -2.45
CA GLU A 53 -31.13 48.34 -3.56
C GLU A 53 -29.73 47.92 -3.10
N LYS A 54 -29.06 48.73 -2.26
CA LYS A 54 -27.77 48.36 -1.68
C LYS A 54 -27.87 47.14 -0.75
N MET A 55 -28.92 47.07 0.06
CA MET A 55 -29.14 45.96 0.99
C MET A 55 -29.44 44.64 0.26
N LEU A 56 -30.26 44.69 -0.80
CA LEU A 56 -30.55 43.56 -1.68
C LEU A 56 -29.30 43.07 -2.41
N LYS A 57 -28.48 43.98 -2.93
CA LYS A 57 -27.19 43.61 -3.57
C LYS A 57 -26.23 42.95 -2.58
N LEU A 58 -26.16 43.43 -1.34
CA LEU A 58 -25.33 42.84 -0.31
C LEU A 58 -25.81 41.42 0.04
N GLN A 59 -27.13 41.24 0.23
CA GLN A 59 -27.72 39.93 0.50
C GLN A 59 -27.45 38.95 -0.65
N ASN A 60 -27.68 39.37 -1.89
CA ASN A 60 -27.44 38.52 -3.06
C ASN A 60 -25.97 38.10 -3.17
N ASN A 61 -25.03 39.02 -2.89
CA ASN A 61 -23.60 38.68 -2.90
C ASN A 61 -23.22 37.70 -1.77
N GLN A 62 -23.85 37.83 -0.60
CA GLN A 62 -23.66 36.87 0.50
C GLN A 62 -24.20 35.49 0.12
N ILE A 63 -25.36 35.42 -0.53
CA ILE A 63 -25.96 34.16 -1.02
C ILE A 63 -25.06 33.53 -2.09
N GLU A 64 -24.53 34.32 -3.03
CA GLU A 64 -23.59 33.82 -4.05
C GLU A 64 -22.34 33.22 -3.42
N ARG A 65 -21.77 33.88 -2.40
CA ARG A 65 -20.63 33.34 -1.63
C ARG A 65 -20.99 32.04 -0.91
N LEU A 66 -22.19 31.94 -0.37
CA LEU A 66 -22.67 30.74 0.30
C LEU A 66 -22.87 29.59 -0.70
N ILE A 67 -23.46 29.87 -1.86
CA ILE A 67 -23.59 28.91 -2.98
C ILE A 67 -22.20 28.50 -3.48
N GLN A 68 -21.25 29.43 -3.56
CA GLN A 68 -19.88 29.11 -3.98
C GLN A 68 -19.13 28.27 -2.94
N ALA A 69 -19.36 28.51 -1.64
CA ALA A 69 -18.86 27.66 -0.56
C ALA A 69 -19.52 26.28 -0.52
N LEU A 70 -20.80 26.18 -0.90
CA LEU A 70 -21.52 24.90 -1.04
C LEU A 70 -21.17 24.14 -2.33
N LYS A 71 -20.80 24.86 -3.39
CA LYS A 71 -20.32 24.30 -4.67
C LYS A 71 -18.83 23.96 -4.65
N GLN A 72 -18.05 24.53 -3.72
CA GLN A 72 -16.73 23.99 -3.44
C GLN A 72 -16.96 22.55 -2.99
N PRO A 73 -16.34 21.55 -3.65
CA PRO A 73 -16.38 20.19 -3.15
C PRO A 73 -15.82 20.26 -1.73
N SER A 74 -16.70 20.02 -0.75
CA SER A 74 -16.30 19.86 0.64
C SER A 74 -15.10 18.92 0.63
N THR A 75 -13.95 19.38 1.09
CA THR A 75 -12.72 18.61 1.24
C THR A 75 -12.84 17.52 2.32
N SER A 76 -14.08 17.06 2.58
CA SER A 76 -14.47 15.94 3.41
C SER A 76 -15.01 14.77 2.59
N ASP A 77 -14.72 14.69 1.30
CA ASP A 77 -14.50 13.37 0.70
C ASP A 77 -13.22 12.80 1.33
N ASN A 78 -13.38 12.27 2.54
CA ASN A 78 -12.67 11.09 3.02
C ASN A 78 -12.93 9.94 2.04
N LYS A 79 -12.53 10.08 0.77
CA LYS A 79 -12.08 8.94 -0.01
C LYS A 79 -10.83 8.48 0.70
N LYS A 80 -11.04 7.70 1.77
CA LYS A 80 -10.07 6.72 2.24
C LYS A 80 -9.56 6.10 0.95
N THR A 81 -8.30 6.34 0.64
CA THR A 81 -7.58 5.57 -0.36
C THR A 81 -7.55 4.16 0.20
N ASN A 82 -8.65 3.44 0.03
CA ASN A 82 -8.82 2.10 0.55
C ASN A 82 -7.91 1.25 -0.29
N LEU A 83 -6.82 0.80 0.31
CA LEU A 83 -6.01 -0.25 -0.29
C LEU A 83 -6.87 -1.52 -0.35
N PRO A 84 -6.69 -2.35 -1.39
CA PRO A 84 -7.36 -3.65 -1.46
C PRO A 84 -7.09 -4.45 -0.19
N GLU A 85 -8.11 -5.17 0.28
CA GLU A 85 -8.00 -6.02 1.46
C GLU A 85 -7.07 -7.21 1.17
N PHE A 86 -6.24 -7.57 2.14
CA PHE A 86 -5.37 -8.74 2.09
C PHE A 86 -5.67 -9.65 3.27
N ASP A 87 -6.04 -10.88 2.95
CA ASP A 87 -6.33 -11.92 3.93
C ASP A 87 -5.64 -13.23 3.53
N LEU A 88 -4.66 -13.65 4.33
CA LEU A 88 -3.93 -14.92 4.12
C LEU A 88 -4.80 -16.15 4.34
N ASP A 89 -5.90 -16.01 5.08
CA ASP A 89 -6.79 -17.13 5.38
C ASP A 89 -7.67 -17.48 4.14
N ARG A 90 -7.66 -16.62 3.11
CA ARG A 90 -8.26 -16.92 1.81
C ARG A 90 -7.21 -17.53 0.87
N SER A 91 -7.50 -18.75 0.41
CA SER A 91 -6.57 -19.56 -0.41
C SER A 91 -6.26 -19.02 -1.81
N ASP A 92 -6.93 -17.95 -2.24
CA ASP A 92 -6.82 -17.34 -3.57
C ASP A 92 -5.91 -16.10 -3.63
N MET A 93 -5.40 -15.61 -2.49
CA MET A 93 -4.60 -14.39 -2.46
C MET A 93 -3.09 -14.64 -2.49
N GLU A 94 -2.43 -14.13 -3.54
CA GLU A 94 -0.97 -14.11 -3.67
C GLU A 94 -0.41 -12.77 -3.15
N ALA A 95 0.51 -12.83 -2.18
CA ALA A 95 1.14 -11.64 -1.58
C ALA A 95 1.77 -10.71 -2.62
N LYS A 96 2.46 -11.27 -3.62
CA LYS A 96 3.07 -10.50 -4.72
C LYS A 96 2.03 -9.79 -5.58
N ALA A 97 0.95 -10.47 -5.97
CA ALA A 97 -0.11 -9.88 -6.80
C ALA A 97 -0.84 -8.74 -6.05
N TRP A 98 -1.06 -8.92 -4.75
CA TRP A 98 -1.60 -7.86 -3.90
C TRP A 98 -0.68 -6.64 -3.83
N CYS A 99 0.63 -6.84 -3.58
CA CYS A 99 1.59 -5.74 -3.59
C CYS A 99 1.65 -5.00 -4.92
N ASP A 100 1.58 -5.71 -6.04
CA ASP A 100 1.58 -5.10 -7.38
C ASP A 100 0.31 -4.26 -7.60
N THR A 101 -0.85 -4.71 -7.08
CA THR A 101 -2.12 -3.96 -7.13
C THR A 101 -2.07 -2.70 -6.26
N VAL A 102 -1.55 -2.82 -5.04
CA VAL A 102 -1.38 -1.67 -4.13
C VAL A 102 -0.41 -0.65 -4.73
N ALA A 103 0.69 -1.11 -5.35
CA ALA A 103 1.63 -0.22 -6.02
C ALA A 103 0.96 0.60 -7.13
N LEU A 104 0.05 -0.02 -7.91
CA LEU A 104 -0.75 0.68 -8.91
C LEU A 104 -1.70 1.71 -8.28
N CYS A 105 -2.37 1.36 -7.17
CA CYS A 105 -3.24 2.29 -6.44
C CYS A 105 -2.47 3.50 -5.87
N MET A 106 -1.19 3.33 -5.57
CA MET A 106 -0.33 4.36 -4.99
C MET A 106 0.43 5.18 -6.05
N GLU A 107 0.31 4.84 -7.34
CA GLU A 107 0.98 5.55 -8.43
C GLU A 107 0.42 6.97 -8.63
N GLU A 108 -0.91 7.11 -8.60
CA GLU A 108 -1.57 8.41 -8.73
C GLU A 108 -1.55 9.23 -7.44
N LYS A 109 -1.58 8.56 -6.28
CA LYS A 109 -1.60 9.19 -4.95
C LYS A 109 -0.71 8.43 -3.97
N PRO A 110 0.59 8.76 -3.90
CA PRO A 110 1.50 8.06 -3.01
C PRO A 110 1.13 8.36 -1.55
N LEU A 111 0.99 7.30 -0.75
CA LEU A 111 0.81 7.41 0.69
C LEU A 111 2.16 7.33 1.39
N SER A 112 2.35 8.17 2.40
CA SER A 112 3.57 8.20 3.19
C SER A 112 3.26 8.44 4.68
N GLY A 113 4.21 8.08 5.54
CA GLY A 113 4.11 8.30 6.99
C GLY A 113 2.89 7.64 7.62
N SER A 114 2.16 8.38 8.45
CA SER A 114 1.00 7.88 9.19
C SER A 114 -0.15 7.44 8.28
N SER A 115 -0.37 8.12 7.16
CA SER A 115 -1.41 7.75 6.18
C SER A 115 -1.18 6.37 5.58
N LEU A 116 0.09 6.02 5.32
CA LEU A 116 0.47 4.69 4.86
C LEU A 116 0.21 3.63 5.94
N ILE A 117 0.64 3.89 7.17
CA ILE A 117 0.47 2.95 8.29
C ILE A 117 -1.02 2.68 8.54
N ILE A 118 -1.86 3.72 8.54
CA ILE A 118 -3.31 3.58 8.71
C ILE A 118 -3.89 2.76 7.55
N ALA A 119 -3.56 3.09 6.30
CA ALA A 119 -4.08 2.36 5.14
C ALA A 119 -3.69 0.87 5.18
N LEU A 120 -2.44 0.55 5.51
CA LEU A 120 -1.96 -0.83 5.67
C LEU A 120 -2.66 -1.56 6.82
N SER A 121 -2.82 -0.90 7.98
CA SER A 121 -3.52 -1.50 9.12
C SER A 121 -4.97 -1.85 8.82
N THR A 122 -5.62 -1.07 7.94
CA THR A 122 -7.00 -1.34 7.52
C THR A 122 -7.11 -2.45 6.47
N ALA A 123 -6.11 -2.53 5.59
CA ALA A 123 -6.08 -3.43 4.46
C ALA A 123 -5.65 -4.85 4.84
N LEU A 124 -4.69 -5.00 5.75
CA LEU A 124 -4.22 -6.31 6.21
C LEU A 124 -5.20 -6.91 7.22
N LYS A 125 -5.56 -8.19 7.04
CA LYS A 125 -6.42 -8.96 7.94
C LYS A 125 -5.69 -10.14 8.57
N GLY A 126 -6.32 -10.71 9.60
CA GLY A 126 -5.90 -11.95 10.26
C GLY A 126 -4.43 -11.91 10.71
N SER A 127 -3.69 -12.93 10.28
CA SER A 127 -2.27 -13.12 10.61
C SER A 127 -1.36 -12.00 10.06
N ALA A 128 -1.66 -11.42 8.90
CA ALA A 128 -0.89 -10.30 8.35
C ALA A 128 -1.05 -9.02 9.17
N SER A 129 -2.25 -8.76 9.68
CA SER A 129 -2.52 -7.60 10.54
C SER A 129 -1.75 -7.68 11.86
N SER A 130 -1.81 -8.86 12.51
CA SER A 130 -1.07 -9.12 13.76
C SER A 130 0.44 -8.99 13.57
N TRP A 131 0.98 -9.49 12.45
CA TRP A 131 2.39 -9.30 12.11
C TRP A 131 2.72 -7.83 11.86
N PHE A 132 1.88 -7.08 11.14
CA PHE A 132 2.14 -5.68 10.81
C PHE A 132 2.25 -4.81 12.04
N SER A 133 1.41 -5.02 13.06
CA SER A 133 1.51 -4.32 14.34
C SER A 133 2.87 -4.50 15.04
N GLN A 134 3.59 -5.59 14.78
CA GLN A 134 4.91 -5.85 15.36
C GLN A 134 6.06 -5.20 14.59
N VAL A 135 5.88 -4.97 13.28
CA VAL A 135 6.93 -4.45 12.39
C VAL A 135 6.72 -2.99 11.98
N SER A 136 5.59 -2.39 12.36
CA SER A 136 5.29 -1.00 12.06
C SER A 136 6.09 -0.04 12.95
N TYR A 137 6.75 0.94 12.32
CA TYR A 137 7.53 1.98 13.00
C TYR A 137 7.36 3.35 12.32
N SER A 138 7.73 4.41 13.02
CA SER A 138 7.64 5.79 12.50
C SER A 138 8.60 5.98 11.33
N GLY A 139 8.09 6.41 10.17
CA GLY A 139 8.90 6.61 8.96
C GLY A 139 9.04 5.37 8.07
N LEU A 140 8.23 4.32 8.29
CA LEU A 140 8.11 3.21 7.35
C LEU A 140 7.73 3.72 5.95
N ASP A 141 8.53 3.36 4.95
CA ASP A 141 8.24 3.64 3.54
C ASP A 141 7.62 2.42 2.85
N TRP A 142 6.93 2.66 1.72
CA TRP A 142 6.25 1.60 0.96
C TRP A 142 7.21 0.54 0.40
N ASN A 143 8.40 0.94 -0.05
CA ASN A 143 9.36 0.01 -0.65
C ASN A 143 9.93 -0.94 0.39
N HIS A 144 10.26 -0.42 1.56
CA HIS A 144 10.74 -1.17 2.71
C HIS A 144 9.65 -2.11 3.22
N PHE A 145 8.42 -1.60 3.39
CA PHE A 145 7.26 -2.44 3.72
C PHE A 145 7.10 -3.59 2.72
N ARG A 146 7.11 -3.30 1.40
CA ARG A 146 6.99 -4.31 0.35
C ARG A 146 8.08 -5.38 0.47
N GLN A 147 9.33 -5.00 0.74
CA GLN A 147 10.42 -5.95 0.91
C GLN A 147 10.21 -6.89 2.10
N ILE A 148 9.92 -6.34 3.29
CA ILE A 148 9.72 -7.16 4.50
C ILE A 148 8.45 -8.01 4.42
N PHE A 149 7.41 -7.50 3.77
CA PHE A 149 6.14 -8.20 3.55
C PHE A 149 6.32 -9.38 2.60
N LEU A 150 6.95 -9.16 1.44
CA LEU A 150 7.23 -10.24 0.50
C LEU A 150 8.19 -11.27 1.09
N SER A 151 9.21 -10.85 1.84
CA SER A 151 10.10 -11.81 2.53
C SER A 151 9.36 -12.75 3.49
N ARG A 152 8.22 -12.31 4.05
CA ARG A 152 7.48 -13.07 5.06
C ARG A 152 6.33 -13.88 4.47
N PHE A 153 5.60 -13.31 3.51
CA PHE A 153 4.34 -13.85 2.99
C PHE A 153 4.39 -14.22 1.52
N ASP A 154 5.42 -13.82 0.78
CA ASP A 154 5.69 -14.43 -0.51
C ASP A 154 6.35 -15.78 -0.23
N ALA A 155 5.57 -16.84 -0.29
CA ALA A 155 6.15 -18.12 -0.62
C ALA A 155 6.64 -17.94 -2.05
N THR A 156 7.94 -17.62 -2.22
CA THR A 156 8.58 -17.47 -3.53
C THR A 156 8.45 -18.79 -4.26
N GLU A 157 7.30 -18.96 -4.92
CA GLU A 157 7.04 -20.08 -5.77
C GLU A 157 7.89 -19.88 -7.01
N THR A 158 8.75 -20.86 -7.24
CA THR A 158 9.62 -20.85 -8.41
C THR A 158 8.79 -20.93 -9.70
N SER A 159 9.38 -20.50 -10.80
CA SER A 159 8.77 -20.60 -12.13
C SER A 159 8.42 -22.05 -12.50
N ALA A 160 9.25 -23.00 -12.07
CA ALA A 160 9.02 -24.44 -12.27
C ALA A 160 7.88 -24.98 -11.40
N ALA A 161 7.77 -24.55 -10.13
CA ALA A 161 6.69 -24.96 -9.24
C ALA A 161 5.32 -24.46 -9.74
N ALA A 162 5.26 -23.21 -10.20
CA ALA A 162 4.06 -22.66 -10.80
C ALA A 162 3.60 -23.49 -12.01
N LEU A 163 4.53 -23.94 -12.85
CA LEU A 163 4.24 -24.83 -13.97
C LEU A 163 3.79 -26.22 -13.54
N VAL A 164 4.39 -26.80 -12.49
CA VAL A 164 3.93 -28.09 -11.94
C VAL A 164 2.49 -27.97 -11.43
N ARG A 165 2.15 -26.88 -10.73
CA ARG A 165 0.78 -26.61 -10.27
C ARG A 165 -0.18 -26.46 -11.44
N VAL A 166 0.15 -25.61 -12.41
CA VAL A 166 -0.69 -25.37 -13.60
C VAL A 166 -0.92 -26.68 -14.37
N ASN A 167 0.12 -27.47 -14.59
CA ASN A 167 0.03 -28.74 -15.31
C ASN A 167 -0.76 -29.81 -14.55
N SER A 168 -0.89 -29.67 -13.22
CA SER A 168 -1.68 -30.57 -12.39
C SER A 168 -3.09 -30.04 -12.12
N SER A 169 -3.42 -28.84 -12.61
CA SER A 169 -4.73 -28.23 -12.41
C SER A 169 -5.78 -28.84 -13.33
N VAL A 170 -7.02 -28.87 -12.85
CA VAL A 170 -8.18 -29.35 -13.59
C VAL A 170 -9.21 -28.22 -13.72
N PRO A 171 -10.08 -28.27 -14.74
CA PRO A 171 -11.20 -27.34 -14.85
C PRO A 171 -12.11 -27.42 -13.61
N ALA A 172 -12.63 -26.28 -13.18
CA ALA A 172 -13.64 -26.22 -12.11
C ALA A 172 -15.00 -26.75 -12.59
N ASP A 173 -15.89 -27.06 -11.65
CA ASP A 173 -17.24 -27.55 -11.96
C ASP A 173 -18.00 -26.54 -12.84
N GLY A 174 -18.37 -26.97 -14.05
CA GLY A 174 -19.05 -26.12 -15.04
C GLY A 174 -18.14 -25.12 -15.78
N GLU A 175 -16.83 -25.12 -15.54
CA GLU A 175 -15.86 -24.30 -16.28
C GLU A 175 -15.70 -24.85 -17.71
N SER A 176 -15.83 -23.97 -18.71
CA SER A 176 -15.57 -24.37 -20.10
C SER A 176 -14.06 -24.55 -20.33
N MET A 177 -13.68 -25.42 -21.27
CA MET A 177 -12.26 -25.59 -21.64
C MET A 177 -11.62 -24.28 -22.13
N ALA A 178 -12.39 -23.39 -22.76
CA ALA A 178 -11.91 -22.08 -23.17
C ALA A 178 -11.61 -21.18 -21.95
N ALA A 179 -12.49 -21.18 -20.94
CA ALA A 179 -12.27 -20.43 -19.70
C ALA A 179 -11.06 -20.98 -18.93
N PHE A 180 -10.93 -22.29 -18.82
CA PHE A 180 -9.78 -22.96 -18.21
C PHE A 180 -8.47 -22.62 -18.91
N ALA A 181 -8.45 -22.71 -20.25
CA ALA A 181 -7.28 -22.38 -21.06
C ALA A 181 -6.89 -20.91 -20.90
N ASN A 182 -7.88 -19.99 -20.91
CA ASN A 182 -7.63 -18.57 -20.71
C ASN A 182 -7.06 -18.27 -19.31
N ARG A 183 -7.67 -18.83 -18.25
CA ARG A 183 -7.17 -18.70 -16.87
C ARG A 183 -5.73 -19.19 -16.73
N THR A 184 -5.44 -20.34 -17.34
CA THR A 184 -4.09 -20.92 -17.37
C THR A 184 -3.12 -20.01 -18.09
N LEU A 185 -3.48 -19.51 -19.28
CA LEU A 185 -2.65 -18.63 -20.08
C LEU A 185 -2.37 -17.30 -19.36
N THR A 186 -3.39 -16.67 -18.77
CA THR A 186 -3.24 -15.44 -17.98
C THR A 186 -2.28 -15.64 -16.82
N THR A 187 -2.39 -16.77 -16.11
CA THR A 187 -1.49 -17.11 -15.00
C THR A 187 -0.05 -17.23 -15.47
N LEU A 188 0.20 -17.97 -16.56
CA LEU A 188 1.54 -18.14 -17.12
C LEU A 188 2.12 -16.83 -17.64
N MET A 189 1.36 -16.04 -18.39
CA MET A 189 1.80 -14.74 -18.91
C MET A 189 2.18 -13.77 -17.80
N ALA A 190 1.38 -13.71 -16.73
CA ALA A 190 1.69 -12.85 -15.58
C ALA A 190 2.99 -13.24 -14.88
N ARG A 191 3.32 -14.54 -14.84
CA ARG A 191 4.56 -15.05 -14.25
C ARG A 191 5.77 -14.93 -15.17
N TRP A 192 5.56 -15.04 -16.48
CA TRP A 192 6.65 -15.00 -17.46
C TRP A 192 7.04 -13.60 -17.94
N LYS A 193 6.30 -12.56 -17.57
CA LYS A 193 6.53 -11.18 -18.05
C LYS A 193 7.95 -10.65 -17.81
N ASP A 194 8.61 -11.11 -16.73
CA ASP A 194 9.95 -10.67 -16.32
C ASP A 194 11.02 -11.75 -16.50
N LEU A 195 10.68 -12.87 -17.15
CA LEU A 195 11.59 -14.01 -17.35
C LEU A 195 12.21 -14.01 -18.75
N SER A 196 13.46 -14.44 -18.85
CA SER A 196 14.07 -14.71 -20.14
C SER A 196 13.47 -15.97 -20.78
N VAL A 197 13.60 -16.07 -22.11
CA VAL A 197 13.20 -17.29 -22.85
C VAL A 197 13.90 -18.53 -22.30
N GLU A 198 15.16 -18.41 -21.88
CA GLU A 198 15.91 -19.52 -21.28
C GLU A 198 15.34 -19.94 -19.92
N GLN A 199 14.97 -18.98 -19.06
CA GLN A 199 14.35 -19.26 -17.77
C GLN A 199 12.99 -19.99 -17.93
N ILE A 200 12.19 -19.57 -18.91
CA ILE A 200 10.92 -20.22 -19.25
C ILE A 200 11.17 -21.66 -19.73
N ALA A 201 12.14 -21.85 -20.64
CA ALA A 201 12.47 -23.17 -21.18
C ALA A 201 12.97 -24.11 -20.08
N VAL A 202 13.88 -23.66 -19.22
CA VAL A 202 14.41 -24.42 -18.09
C VAL A 202 13.30 -24.81 -17.11
N SER A 203 12.42 -23.88 -16.77
CA SER A 203 11.28 -24.14 -15.87
C SER A 203 10.30 -25.15 -16.46
N THR A 204 10.05 -25.07 -17.76
CA THR A 204 9.19 -26.01 -18.50
C THR A 204 9.78 -27.41 -18.52
N VAL A 205 11.08 -27.53 -18.81
CA VAL A 205 11.78 -28.83 -18.80
C VAL A 205 11.79 -29.42 -17.39
N LEU A 206 12.09 -28.62 -16.36
CA LEU A 206 12.09 -29.10 -14.98
C LEU A 206 10.68 -29.56 -14.54
N ALA A 207 9.63 -28.80 -14.86
CA ALA A 207 8.25 -29.20 -14.57
C ALA A 207 7.89 -30.53 -15.25
N ARG A 208 8.36 -30.75 -16.49
CA ARG A 208 8.20 -32.04 -17.17
C ARG A 208 8.99 -33.16 -16.49
N CYS A 209 10.21 -32.89 -16.04
CA CYS A 209 11.00 -33.87 -15.27
C CYS A 209 10.31 -34.27 -13.97
N VAL A 210 9.65 -33.34 -13.26
CA VAL A 210 8.89 -33.64 -12.04
C VAL A 210 7.72 -34.60 -12.30
N GLN A 211 7.02 -34.44 -13.42
CA GLN A 211 5.94 -35.37 -13.80
C GLN A 211 6.42 -36.81 -14.00
N ILE A 212 7.67 -36.99 -14.46
CA ILE A 212 8.27 -38.31 -14.67
C ILE A 212 8.90 -38.83 -13.37
N GLU A 213 9.54 -37.95 -12.60
CA GLU A 213 10.28 -38.27 -11.37
C GLU A 213 9.82 -37.35 -10.22
N PRO A 214 8.79 -37.75 -9.44
CA PRO A 214 8.21 -36.92 -8.39
C PRO A 214 9.18 -36.49 -7.29
N ARG A 215 10.30 -37.22 -7.11
CA ARG A 215 11.36 -36.85 -6.15
C ARG A 215 12.05 -35.52 -6.50
N LEU A 216 11.95 -35.07 -7.76
CA LEU A 216 12.43 -33.76 -8.18
C LEU A 216 11.50 -32.61 -7.77
N GLN A 217 10.32 -32.90 -7.21
CA GLN A 217 9.37 -31.89 -6.76
C GLN A 217 10.01 -30.90 -5.78
N ARG A 218 10.84 -31.39 -4.85
CA ARG A 218 11.58 -30.50 -3.94
C ARG A 218 12.48 -29.51 -4.70
N LEU A 219 13.24 -29.99 -5.69
CA LEU A 219 14.11 -29.13 -6.50
C LEU A 219 13.29 -28.05 -7.22
N ALA A 220 12.14 -28.42 -7.79
CA ALA A 220 11.23 -27.46 -8.39
C ALA A 220 10.79 -26.41 -7.37
N HIS A 221 10.34 -26.76 -6.17
CA HIS A 221 9.82 -25.78 -5.21
C HIS A 221 10.87 -24.93 -4.48
N THR A 222 12.13 -25.37 -4.40
CA THR A 222 13.13 -24.69 -3.56
C THR A 222 14.20 -23.93 -4.33
N THR A 223 14.31 -24.13 -5.64
CA THR A 223 15.45 -23.63 -6.41
C THR A 223 15.02 -23.01 -7.73
N GLU A 224 15.19 -21.70 -7.86
CA GLU A 224 14.98 -20.99 -9.10
C GLU A 224 16.19 -21.21 -10.03
N LEU A 225 15.97 -21.95 -11.12
CA LEU A 225 17.01 -22.23 -12.10
C LEU A 225 17.00 -21.16 -13.19
N LYS A 226 18.13 -20.45 -13.33
CA LYS A 226 18.24 -19.32 -14.25
C LYS A 226 18.66 -19.70 -15.68
N ASP A 227 19.40 -20.80 -15.80
CA ASP A 227 20.07 -21.19 -17.05
C ASP A 227 20.16 -22.72 -17.20
N ARG A 228 20.45 -23.16 -18.43
CA ARG A 228 20.60 -24.58 -18.78
C ARG A 228 21.69 -25.28 -17.97
N THR A 229 22.82 -24.60 -17.73
CA THR A 229 23.98 -25.19 -17.05
C THR A 229 23.63 -25.55 -15.61
N SER A 230 22.91 -24.66 -14.93
CA SER A 230 22.43 -24.83 -13.57
C SER A 230 21.41 -25.95 -13.47
N MET A 231 20.49 -26.04 -14.43
CA MET A 231 19.55 -27.16 -14.51
C MET A 231 20.26 -28.51 -14.68
N LEU A 232 21.18 -28.61 -15.64
CA LEU A 232 21.91 -29.85 -15.90
C LEU A 232 22.77 -30.26 -14.68
N ARG A 233 23.39 -29.29 -14.00
CA ARG A 233 24.16 -29.53 -12.77
C ARG A 233 23.29 -30.18 -11.69
N GLU A 234 22.12 -29.63 -11.41
CA GLU A 234 21.20 -30.15 -10.38
C GLU A 234 20.63 -31.53 -10.76
N LEU A 235 20.23 -31.72 -12.01
CA LEU A 235 19.73 -33.02 -12.48
C LEU A 235 20.81 -34.10 -12.46
N MET A 236 22.05 -33.76 -12.82
CA MET A 236 23.18 -34.68 -12.70
C MET A 236 23.48 -35.00 -11.24
N ALA A 237 23.49 -34.01 -10.35
CA ALA A 237 23.67 -34.22 -8.91
C ALA A 237 22.58 -35.13 -8.32
N TYR A 238 21.33 -34.99 -8.77
CA TYR A 238 20.26 -35.93 -8.43
C TYR A 238 20.55 -37.34 -8.95
N SER A 239 21.00 -37.49 -10.20
CA SER A 239 21.29 -38.81 -10.78
C SER A 239 22.40 -39.56 -10.04
N TYR A 240 23.47 -38.87 -9.60
CA TYR A 240 24.55 -39.47 -8.82
C TYR A 240 24.07 -39.91 -7.42
N LYS A 241 23.24 -39.11 -6.77
CA LYS A 241 22.58 -39.49 -5.50
C LYS A 241 21.66 -40.69 -5.67
N LYS A 242 20.95 -40.79 -6.80
CA LYS A 242 20.10 -41.94 -7.12
C LYS A 242 20.91 -43.23 -7.28
N ARG A 243 22.04 -43.19 -8.01
CA ARG A 243 22.94 -44.35 -8.18
C ARG A 243 23.54 -44.82 -6.87
N THR A 244 24.14 -43.89 -6.11
CA THR A 244 24.77 -44.21 -4.81
C THR A 244 23.80 -44.82 -3.80
N ASN A 245 22.54 -44.36 -3.75
CA ASN A 245 21.52 -44.97 -2.91
C ASN A 245 21.07 -46.34 -3.41
N SER A 246 21.00 -46.55 -4.73
CA SER A 246 20.71 -47.85 -5.33
C SER A 246 21.81 -48.87 -5.00
N ASP A 247 23.08 -48.47 -5.09
CA ASP A 247 24.25 -49.31 -4.81
C ASP A 247 24.40 -49.63 -3.32
N ARG A 248 23.86 -48.77 -2.44
CA ARG A 248 23.78 -49.03 -0.99
C ARG A 248 22.64 -50.00 -0.65
N ALA A 249 21.47 -49.84 -1.27
CA ALA A 249 20.33 -50.71 -1.05
C ALA A 249 20.59 -52.16 -1.52
N SER A 250 21.38 -52.34 -2.58
CA SER A 250 21.79 -53.67 -3.06
C SER A 250 22.87 -54.33 -2.18
N ASN A 251 23.56 -53.57 -1.33
CA ASN A 251 24.62 -54.07 -0.45
C ASN A 251 24.19 -54.25 1.02
N GLU A 252 22.91 -54.05 1.35
CA GLU A 252 22.40 -54.35 2.69
C GLU A 252 22.23 -55.88 2.87
N PRO A 253 22.95 -56.51 3.82
CA PRO A 253 22.82 -57.95 4.03
C PRO A 253 21.42 -58.26 4.55
N ALA A 254 20.66 -59.04 3.77
CA ALA A 254 19.35 -59.53 4.15
C ALA A 254 19.40 -60.14 5.57
N LYS A 255 18.78 -59.47 6.54
CA LYS A 255 18.62 -60.00 7.89
C LYS A 255 17.90 -61.34 7.79
N ARG A 256 18.63 -62.42 8.07
CA ARG A 256 18.10 -63.79 8.07
C ARG A 256 16.85 -63.84 8.97
N PRO A 257 15.74 -64.44 8.53
CA PRO A 257 14.59 -64.66 9.40
C PRO A 257 15.02 -65.65 10.49
N LYS A 258 14.71 -65.31 11.74
CA LYS A 258 14.92 -66.20 12.89
C LYS A 258 13.98 -67.40 12.75
N GLN A 259 14.55 -68.60 12.81
CA GLN A 259 13.85 -69.87 12.99
C GLN A 259 13.10 -69.90 14.33
#